data_AF-A0A1X2IYR9-F1
#
_entry.id   AF-A0A1X2IYR9-F1
#
_cell.length_a   1.000
_cell.length_b   1.000
_cell.length_c   1.000
_cell.angle_alpha   90.00
_cell.angle_beta   90.00
_cell.angle_gamma   90.00
#
_symmetry.space_group_name_H-M   'P 1'
#
loop_
_entity.id
_entity.type
_entity.pdbx_description
1 polymer ?
#
loop_
_entity_poly.entity_id
_entity_poly.type
_entity_poly.pdbx_seq_one_letter_code
_entity_poly.pdbx_strand_id
1 'polypeptide(L)' 'MAPQVEQPQSFAQTVKHELFATENRQGNLNIALSLTAFTGAVVFLRQFGQLLAV' A
#
# COMPACT_ATOMS: atom_id res chain seq x y z
N MET A 1 -32.49 -23.99 -6.90
CA MET A 1 -31.71 -22.74 -6.95
C MET A 1 -31.32 -22.38 -5.53
N ALA A 2 -30.06 -22.57 -5.13
CA ALA A 2 -29.56 -22.04 -3.86
C ALA A 2 -29.01 -20.62 -4.11
N PRO A 3 -29.32 -19.62 -3.26
CA PRO A 3 -28.78 -18.27 -3.42
C PRO A 3 -27.26 -18.32 -3.17
N GLN A 4 -26.50 -17.80 -4.12
CA GLN A 4 -25.05 -17.62 -3.96
C GLN A 4 -24.83 -16.62 -2.82
N VAL A 5 -24.25 -17.11 -1.74
CA VAL A 5 -23.84 -16.31 -0.58
C VAL A 5 -22.81 -15.30 -1.08
N GLU A 6 -23.19 -14.03 -1.08
CA GLU A 6 -22.32 -12.88 -1.26
C GLU A 6 -21.14 -13.00 -0.28
N GLN A 7 -20.02 -13.53 -0.78
CA GLN A 7 -18.80 -13.66 0.00
C GLN A 7 -18.27 -12.24 0.18
N PRO A 8 -18.17 -11.70 1.41
CA PRO A 8 -17.64 -10.36 1.61
C PRO A 8 -16.19 -10.39 1.13
N GLN A 9 -15.93 -9.85 -0.05
CA GLN A 9 -14.56 -9.69 -0.53
C GLN A 9 -13.85 -8.85 0.52
N SER A 10 -12.97 -9.50 1.29
CA SER A 10 -12.24 -8.85 2.36
C SER A 10 -11.58 -7.60 1.77
N PHE A 11 -11.72 -6.45 2.43
CA PHE A 11 -11.16 -5.18 1.97
C PHE A 11 -9.67 -5.33 1.59
N ALA A 12 -8.94 -6.17 2.31
CA ALA A 12 -7.55 -6.50 2.01
C ALA A 12 -7.37 -7.25 0.67
N GLN A 13 -8.33 -8.08 0.27
CA GLN A 13 -8.35 -8.78 -1.02
C GLN A 13 -8.67 -7.83 -2.17
N THR A 14 -9.63 -6.92 -1.99
CA THR A 14 -9.97 -5.89 -2.98
C THR A 14 -8.82 -4.91 -3.17
N VAL A 15 -8.19 -4.45 -2.09
CA VAL A 15 -7.01 -3.57 -2.15
C VAL A 15 -5.83 -4.27 -2.82
N LYS A 16 -5.60 -5.56 -2.55
CA LYS A 16 -4.60 -6.34 -3.28
C LYS A 16 -4.95 -6.43 -4.76
N HIS A 17 -6.20 -6.72 -5.11
CA HIS A 17 -6.62 -6.85 -6.49
C HIS A 17 -6.46 -5.53 -7.26
N GLU A 18 -6.86 -4.41 -6.66
CA GLU A 18 -6.67 -3.05 -7.17
C GLU A 18 -5.18 -2.73 -7.35
N LEU A 19 -4.35 -2.94 -6.32
CA LEU A 19 -2.90 -2.66 -6.38
C LEU A 19 -2.17 -3.49 -7.43
N PHE A 20 -2.57 -4.74 -7.64
CA PHE A 20 -1.96 -5.65 -8.62
C PHE A 20 -2.70 -5.74 -9.97
N ALA A 21 -3.79 -4.97 -10.14
CA ALA A 21 -4.57 -4.92 -11.36
C ALA A 21 -3.67 -4.45 -12.52
N THR A 22 -3.60 -5.29 -13.55
CA THR A 22 -2.69 -5.16 -14.70
C THR A 22 -2.81 -3.84 -15.44
N GLU A 23 -4.00 -3.25 -15.43
CA GLU A 23 -4.39 -2.08 -16.20
C GLU A 23 -3.69 -0.78 -15.73
N ASN A 24 -3.30 -0.70 -14.46
CA ASN A 24 -2.62 0.46 -13.87
C ASN A 24 -1.31 0.09 -13.14
N ARG A 25 -0.68 -1.05 -13.46
CA ARG A 25 0.54 -1.53 -12.77
C ARG A 25 1.63 -0.47 -12.66
N GLN A 26 1.84 0.34 -13.69
CA GLN A 26 2.90 1.35 -13.68
C GLN A 26 2.60 2.50 -12.72
N GLY A 27 1.33 2.94 -12.64
CA GLY A 27 0.87 3.94 -11.66
C GLY A 27 0.84 3.39 -10.23
N ASN A 28 0.35 2.15 -10.06
CA ASN A 28 0.25 1.50 -8.76
C ASN A 28 1.62 1.15 -8.16
N LEU A 29 2.59 0.76 -9.00
CA LEU A 29 3.98 0.57 -8.56
C LEU A 29 4.61 1.89 -8.14
N ASN A 30 4.37 2.99 -8.87
CA ASN A 30 4.84 4.32 -8.45
C ASN A 30 4.23 4.73 -7.10
N ILE A 31 2.94 4.47 -6.88
CA ILE A 31 2.27 4.75 -5.60
C ILE A 31 2.86 3.90 -4.47
N ALA A 32 3.04 2.59 -4.69
CA ALA A 32 3.64 1.70 -3.71
C ALA A 32 5.10 2.09 -3.38
N LEU A 33 5.88 2.47 -4.39
CA LEU A 33 7.26 2.94 -4.22
C LEU A 33 7.29 4.26 -3.44
N SER A 34 6.39 5.19 -3.77
CA SER A 34 6.26 6.48 -3.09
C SER A 34 5.86 6.31 -1.63
N LEU A 35 4.91 5.41 -1.34
CA LEU A 35 4.47 5.10 0.01
C LEU A 35 5.60 4.45 0.83
N THR A 36 6.36 3.56 0.21
CA THR A 36 7.52 2.90 0.84
C THR A 36 8.62 3.92 1.13
N ALA A 37 8.96 4.78 0.17
CA ALA A 37 9.95 5.84 0.34
C ALA A 37 9.54 6.85 1.42
N PHE A 38 8.26 7.27 1.43
CA PHE A 38 7.73 8.18 2.44
C PHE A 38 7.78 7.56 3.83
N THR A 39 7.30 6.33 3.98
CA THR A 39 7.33 5.62 5.27
C THR A 39 8.77 5.41 5.75
N GLY A 40 9.67 5.02 4.84
CA GLY A 40 11.10 4.88 5.11
C GLY A 40 11.73 6.18 5.58
N ALA A 41 11.43 7.31 4.93
CA ALA A 41 11.90 8.63 5.34
C ALA A 41 11.37 9.03 6.72
N VAL A 42 10.09 8.80 7.02
CA VAL A 42 9.51 9.10 8.34
C VAL A 42 10.17 8.27 9.44
N VAL A 43 10.36 6.97 9.22
CA VAL A 43 11.05 6.10 10.19
C VAL A 43 12.52 6.50 10.35
N PHE A 44 13.19 6.85 9.24
CA PHE A 44 14.56 7.36 9.26
C PHE A 44 14.66 8.66 10.07
N LEU A 45 13.79 9.64 9.83
CA LEU A 45 13.74 10.87 10.63
C LEU A 45 13.39 10.57 12.09
N ARG A 46 12.52 9.60 12.39
CA ARG A 46 12.21 9.25 13.77
C ARG A 46 13.42 8.71 14.52
N GLN A 47 14.24 7.89 13.87
CA GLN A 47 15.40 7.23 14.50
C GLN A 47 16.68 8.07 14.44
N PHE A 48 16.89 8.79 13.34
CA PHE A 48 18.10 9.56 13.05
C PHE A 48 17.87 11.07 13.07
N GLY A 49 16.64 11.54 13.23
CA GLY A 49 16.34 12.98 13.32
C GLY A 49 17.00 13.64 14.53
N GLN A 50 17.19 12.90 15.63
CA GLN A 50 17.98 13.39 16.76
C GLN A 50 19.47 13.56 16.41
N LEU A 51 20.00 12.77 15.48
CA LEU A 51 21.38 12.90 14.99
C LEU A 51 21.54 14.03 13.97
N LEU A 52 20.45 14.41 13.29
CA LEU A 52 20.39 15.55 12.37
C LEU A 52 20.07 16.88 13.08
N ALA A 53 19.53 16.82 14.30
CA ALA A 53 19.21 17.98 15.14
C ALA A 53 20.43 18.51 15.91
N VAL A 54 21.59 18.56 15.23
CA VAL A 54 22.85 19.17 15.70
C VAL A 54 23.02 20.54 15.08
#